data_AF-A0A7S7Q616-F1
#
_entry.id   AF-A0A7S7Q616-F1
#
_cell.length_a   1.000
_cell.length_b   1.000
_cell.length_c   1.000
_cell.angle_alpha   90.00
_cell.angle_beta   90.00
_cell.angle_gamma   90.00
#
_symmetry.space_group_name_H-M   'P 1'
#
loop_
_entity.id
_entity.type
_entity.pdbx_description
1 polymer ?
#
loop_
_entity_poly.entity_id
_entity_poly.type
_entity_poly.pdbx_seq_one_letter_code
_entity_poly.pdbx_strand_id
1 'polypeptide(L)'
;MTSDISEHFQGIWRRALNAPSLAALTPELIESWARERGLNVTGVEEREVGAFATIPAIILSVGDAKACFPKSPTEDDPSWSSRRALADAEAALWEKMEWFSPLWVPKRDVAKILATARHSSRQQALQWFQYHTSTLYTLSFQAICIAQILPQARSLSELCPLAREAYLAFYNGYRASSIAALIPAIEGSLSRIASPSEQDVSIPTKVDRVVDRAIATAAKRHFEKMWVPADYLSKDYLFGQDERVFAFETFRRWLHNSFFRKTDEYDGGTWLNRHMFAHGTHSLWQQSSNFERLVVVLATLALIESWHDDTHNVSLIFPVMDEDSKLLWQQALARGFGQMGLKRREQRRFQKHGRLVPVMPTDDGGLLRRALLADDCINELVRPLRDSGWSVEIGEPDEKALYVTVVATAGDERMTIALLSGCATDNALYRKLAETCAAILYRGAPYNQQQFAYGINVHVGPAAAWLPPVPRNGKRRFRSHPIWRRLQRLKGRVAFAAKAIKYDIRRRRQRPAQQL
;
A
#
# COMPACT_ATOMS: atom_id res chain seq x y z
N MET A 1 -36.47 -18.68 5.94
CA MET A 1 -37.81 -18.15 5.60
C MET A 1 -38.55 -19.24 4.84
N THR A 2 -39.75 -19.60 5.26
CA THR A 2 -40.57 -20.60 4.53
C THR A 2 -41.03 -20.01 3.19
N SER A 3 -41.13 -20.85 2.14
CA SER A 3 -41.53 -20.41 0.79
C SER A 3 -42.86 -19.63 0.81
N ASP A 4 -43.78 -20.09 1.65
CA ASP A 4 -45.14 -19.56 1.81
C ASP A 4 -45.16 -18.07 2.23
N ILE A 5 -44.37 -17.69 3.25
CA ILE A 5 -44.29 -16.29 3.71
C ILE A 5 -43.70 -15.37 2.63
N SER A 6 -42.76 -15.87 1.82
CA SER A 6 -42.15 -15.10 0.72
C SER A 6 -43.16 -14.73 -0.35
N GLU A 7 -44.06 -15.65 -0.68
CA GLU A 7 -45.11 -15.43 -1.67
C GLU A 7 -46.12 -14.39 -1.19
N HIS A 8 -46.45 -14.39 0.11
CA HIS A 8 -47.28 -13.35 0.69
C HIS A 8 -46.63 -11.96 0.61
N PHE A 9 -45.34 -11.84 0.96
CA PHE A 9 -44.62 -10.57 0.84
C PHE A 9 -44.54 -10.09 -0.61
N GLN A 10 -44.28 -10.99 -1.56
CA GLN A 10 -44.30 -10.66 -2.98
C GLN A 10 -45.70 -10.19 -3.43
N GLY A 11 -46.76 -10.81 -2.92
CA GLY A 11 -48.13 -10.40 -3.18
C GLY A 11 -48.46 -9.00 -2.65
N ILE A 12 -47.91 -8.63 -1.48
CA ILE A 12 -48.03 -7.27 -0.92
C ILE A 12 -47.26 -6.28 -1.80
N TRP A 13 -46.04 -6.62 -2.23
CA TRP A 13 -45.25 -5.76 -3.11
C TRP A 13 -45.91 -5.51 -4.46
N ARG A 14 -46.50 -6.53 -5.09
CA ARG A 14 -47.27 -6.36 -6.34
C ARG A 14 -48.44 -5.40 -6.16
N ARG A 15 -49.08 -5.39 -4.98
CA ARG A 15 -50.13 -4.42 -4.66
C ARG A 15 -49.56 -3.02 -4.46
N ALA A 16 -48.41 -2.89 -3.82
CA ALA A 16 -47.69 -1.62 -3.65
C ALA A 16 -47.31 -0.98 -5.00
N LEU A 17 -46.86 -1.78 -5.97
CA LEU A 17 -46.56 -1.32 -7.34
C LEU A 17 -47.78 -0.77 -8.09
N ASN A 18 -49.00 -1.17 -7.71
CA ASN A 18 -50.24 -0.66 -8.29
C ASN A 18 -50.78 0.58 -7.56
N ALA A 19 -50.12 1.05 -6.49
CA ALA A 19 -50.47 2.30 -5.83
C ALA A 19 -50.06 3.50 -6.70
N PRO A 20 -50.69 4.68 -6.53
CA PRO A 20 -50.34 5.87 -7.32
C PRO A 20 -48.87 6.29 -7.21
N SER A 21 -48.23 5.99 -6.08
CA SER A 21 -46.80 6.21 -5.85
C SER A 21 -46.31 5.35 -4.68
N LEU A 22 -45.07 4.86 -4.77
CA LEU A 22 -44.40 4.18 -3.66
C LEU A 22 -44.16 5.10 -2.46
N ALA A 23 -44.02 6.42 -2.71
CA ALA A 23 -43.84 7.41 -1.65
C ALA A 23 -45.09 7.54 -0.76
N ALA A 24 -46.26 7.19 -1.28
CA ALA A 24 -47.53 7.25 -0.58
C ALA A 24 -47.82 6.02 0.30
N LEU A 25 -46.94 5.01 0.28
CA LEU A 25 -47.08 3.86 1.16
C LEU A 25 -46.94 4.31 2.62
N THR A 26 -47.83 3.82 3.49
CA THR A 26 -47.78 4.05 4.94
C THR A 26 -47.76 2.72 5.70
N PRO A 27 -47.21 2.70 6.93
CA PRO A 27 -47.24 1.52 7.80
C PRO A 27 -48.64 0.88 7.92
N GLU A 28 -49.68 1.70 8.07
CA GLU A 28 -51.07 1.25 8.25
C GLU A 28 -51.59 0.54 7.00
N LEU A 29 -51.24 1.03 5.80
CA LEU A 29 -51.60 0.38 4.54
C LEU A 29 -50.96 -1.00 4.42
N ILE A 30 -49.64 -1.09 4.64
CA ILE A 30 -48.92 -2.36 4.58
C ILE A 30 -49.42 -3.34 5.63
N GLU A 31 -49.70 -2.88 6.86
CA GLU A 31 -50.28 -3.69 7.92
C GLU A 31 -51.65 -4.25 7.51
N SER A 32 -52.53 -3.40 6.97
CA SER A 32 -53.86 -3.82 6.53
C SER A 32 -53.78 -4.91 5.46
N TRP A 33 -52.92 -4.75 4.46
CA TRP A 33 -52.74 -5.72 3.36
C TRP A 33 -52.12 -7.03 3.84
N ALA A 34 -51.25 -6.98 4.85
CA ALA A 34 -50.68 -8.17 5.47
C ALA A 34 -51.74 -8.96 6.25
N ARG A 35 -52.57 -8.28 7.05
CA ARG A 35 -53.66 -8.91 7.81
C ARG A 35 -54.74 -9.50 6.91
N GLU A 36 -55.10 -8.82 5.82
CA GLU A 36 -56.02 -9.34 4.79
C GLU A 36 -55.53 -10.66 4.16
N ARG A 37 -54.20 -10.85 4.09
CA ARG A 37 -53.58 -12.08 3.61
C ARG A 37 -53.41 -13.16 4.68
N GLY A 38 -53.94 -12.94 5.89
CA GLY A 38 -53.85 -13.89 7.00
C GLY A 38 -52.50 -13.92 7.71
N LEU A 39 -51.63 -12.93 7.50
CA LEU A 39 -50.35 -12.86 8.22
C LEU A 39 -50.55 -12.34 9.64
N ASN A 40 -49.90 -12.99 10.61
CA ASN A 40 -49.86 -12.52 11.99
C ASN A 40 -48.78 -11.44 12.16
N VAL A 41 -49.18 -10.18 11.95
CA VAL A 41 -48.29 -9.02 12.02
C VAL A 41 -47.87 -8.75 13.48
N THR A 42 -46.56 -8.73 13.73
CA THR A 42 -45.98 -8.45 15.05
C THR A 42 -45.48 -7.01 15.19
N GLY A 43 -45.26 -6.31 14.08
CA GLY A 43 -44.93 -4.89 14.07
C GLY A 43 -44.77 -4.33 12.66
N VAL A 44 -45.08 -3.05 12.49
CA VAL A 44 -44.83 -2.31 11.25
C VAL A 44 -44.22 -0.95 11.60
N GLU A 45 -43.12 -0.60 10.95
CA GLU A 45 -42.45 0.69 11.15
C GLU A 45 -41.94 1.25 9.82
N GLU A 46 -41.86 2.57 9.72
CA GLU A 46 -41.15 3.24 8.63
C GLU A 46 -39.72 3.58 9.10
N ARG A 47 -38.72 3.23 8.28
CA ARG A 47 -37.30 3.42 8.61
C ARG A 47 -36.44 3.55 7.36
N GLU A 48 -35.31 4.22 7.51
CA GLU A 48 -34.20 4.18 6.55
C GLU A 48 -33.49 2.82 6.62
N VAL A 49 -33.25 2.20 5.46
CA VAL A 49 -32.63 0.88 5.35
C VAL A 49 -31.49 0.91 4.34
N GLY A 50 -30.34 0.37 4.72
CA GLY A 50 -29.18 0.23 3.86
C GLY A 50 -27.88 0.28 4.66
N ALA A 51 -26.91 -0.58 4.34
CA ALA A 51 -25.63 -0.61 5.05
C ALA A 51 -24.72 0.59 4.74
N PHE A 52 -24.92 1.22 3.58
CA PHE A 52 -24.15 2.38 3.12
C PHE A 52 -25.11 3.51 2.72
N ALA A 53 -25.57 3.54 1.46
CA ALA A 53 -26.68 4.39 1.08
C ALA A 53 -27.98 3.81 1.63
N THR A 54 -28.79 4.63 2.29
CA THR A 54 -30.08 4.23 2.83
C THR A 54 -31.22 4.64 1.90
N ILE A 55 -32.33 3.91 1.99
CA ILE A 55 -33.59 4.25 1.35
C ILE A 55 -34.73 4.25 2.37
N PRO A 56 -35.75 5.11 2.18
CA PRO A 56 -36.96 5.04 2.99
C PRO A 56 -37.73 3.75 2.65
N ALA A 57 -38.11 3.00 3.67
CA ALA A 57 -38.86 1.76 3.51
C ALA A 57 -39.82 1.51 4.70
N ILE A 58 -40.85 0.72 4.44
CA ILE A 58 -41.72 0.17 5.48
C ILE A 58 -41.24 -1.24 5.82
N ILE A 59 -40.95 -1.47 7.09
CA ILE A 59 -40.57 -2.77 7.62
C ILE A 59 -41.79 -3.45 8.21
N LEU A 60 -42.14 -4.59 7.66
CA LEU A 60 -43.19 -5.48 8.17
C LEU A 60 -42.55 -6.66 8.90
N SER A 61 -42.90 -6.85 10.16
CA SER A 61 -42.48 -8.01 10.97
C SER A 61 -43.63 -9.00 11.11
N VAL A 62 -43.37 -10.28 10.81
CA VAL A 62 -44.31 -11.40 10.90
C VAL A 62 -43.60 -12.56 11.58
N GLY A 63 -43.82 -12.73 12.88
CA GLY A 63 -43.03 -13.66 13.71
C GLY A 63 -41.54 -13.31 13.65
N ASP A 64 -40.70 -14.28 13.24
CA ASP A 64 -39.26 -14.11 13.06
C ASP A 64 -38.88 -13.58 11.66
N ALA A 65 -39.83 -13.45 10.74
CA ALA A 65 -39.59 -12.95 9.39
C ALA A 65 -39.79 -11.43 9.33
N LYS A 66 -38.94 -10.76 8.54
CA LYS A 66 -39.05 -9.32 8.25
C LYS A 66 -39.04 -9.09 6.75
N ALA A 67 -39.88 -8.17 6.29
CA ALA A 67 -39.91 -7.68 4.92
C ALA A 67 -39.68 -6.17 4.88
N CYS A 68 -38.90 -5.72 3.92
CA CYS A 68 -38.63 -4.33 3.62
C CYS A 68 -39.34 -3.98 2.31
N PHE A 69 -40.24 -2.99 2.39
CA PHE A 69 -40.98 -2.46 1.25
C PHE A 69 -40.48 -1.03 0.95
N PRO A 70 -39.62 -0.85 -0.08
CA PRO A 70 -39.09 0.45 -0.43
C PRO A 70 -40.17 1.46 -0.83
N LYS A 71 -39.97 2.72 -0.43
CA LYS A 71 -40.83 3.86 -0.80
C LYS A 71 -40.30 4.66 -2.00
N SER A 72 -39.12 4.33 -2.49
CA SER A 72 -38.51 4.91 -3.69
C SER A 72 -38.41 3.83 -4.77
N PRO A 73 -38.68 4.16 -6.05
CA PRO A 73 -38.49 3.23 -7.16
C PRO A 73 -37.01 2.89 -7.39
N THR A 74 -36.75 1.76 -8.07
CA THR A 74 -35.38 1.34 -8.46
C THR A 74 -34.79 2.17 -9.58
N GLU A 75 -35.65 2.77 -10.40
CA GLU A 75 -35.33 3.67 -11.51
C GLU A 75 -35.97 5.03 -11.22
N ASP A 76 -35.46 6.10 -11.82
CA ASP A 76 -35.98 7.48 -11.67
C ASP A 76 -35.87 8.12 -10.26
N ASP A 77 -35.29 7.45 -9.26
CA ASP A 77 -34.85 8.12 -8.02
C ASP A 77 -33.63 9.02 -8.35
N PRO A 78 -33.72 10.36 -8.20
CA PRO A 78 -32.61 11.26 -8.51
C PRO A 78 -31.36 10.99 -7.67
N SER A 79 -31.55 10.55 -6.43
CA SER A 79 -30.46 10.24 -5.50
C SER A 79 -29.72 8.97 -5.93
N TRP A 80 -30.46 7.93 -6.34
CA TRP A 80 -29.89 6.71 -6.91
C TRP A 80 -29.17 7.00 -8.23
N SER A 81 -29.81 7.74 -9.13
CA SER A 81 -29.26 8.09 -10.46
C SER A 81 -27.92 8.83 -10.33
N SER A 82 -27.85 9.79 -9.40
CA SER A 82 -26.61 10.52 -9.10
C SER A 82 -25.51 9.61 -8.57
N ARG A 83 -25.83 8.73 -7.61
CA ARG A 83 -24.86 7.78 -7.06
C ARG A 83 -24.40 6.74 -8.08
N ARG A 84 -25.31 6.25 -8.93
CA ARG A 84 -25.00 5.34 -10.03
C ARG A 84 -24.03 5.98 -11.02
N ALA A 85 -24.31 7.21 -11.44
CA ALA A 85 -23.43 7.95 -12.34
C ALA A 85 -22.03 8.19 -11.74
N LEU A 86 -21.95 8.49 -10.44
CA LEU A 86 -20.66 8.61 -9.75
C LEU A 86 -19.90 7.28 -9.71
N ALA A 87 -20.58 6.18 -9.38
CA ALA A 87 -19.96 4.85 -9.36
C ALA A 87 -19.46 4.43 -10.74
N ASP A 88 -20.24 4.68 -11.80
CA ASP A 88 -19.81 4.38 -13.19
C ASP A 88 -18.59 5.23 -13.58
N ALA A 89 -18.55 6.52 -13.19
CA ALA A 89 -17.39 7.38 -13.43
C ALA A 89 -16.14 6.90 -12.67
N GLU A 90 -16.28 6.46 -11.41
CA GLU A 90 -15.16 5.90 -10.64
C GLU A 90 -14.68 4.55 -11.22
N ALA A 91 -15.59 3.68 -11.63
CA ALA A 91 -15.26 2.41 -12.25
C ALA A 91 -14.47 2.59 -13.56
N ALA A 92 -14.84 3.58 -14.38
CA ALA A 92 -14.10 3.93 -15.59
C ALA A 92 -12.67 4.41 -15.30
N LEU A 93 -12.45 5.11 -14.18
CA LEU A 93 -11.11 5.50 -13.74
C LEU A 93 -10.27 4.29 -13.29
N TRP A 94 -10.88 3.33 -12.59
CA TRP A 94 -10.22 2.08 -12.23
C TRP A 94 -9.83 1.26 -13.46
N GLU A 95 -10.74 1.13 -14.42
CA GLU A 95 -10.48 0.47 -15.70
C GLU A 95 -9.35 1.14 -16.48
N LYS A 96 -9.32 2.48 -16.52
CA LYS A 96 -8.24 3.25 -17.13
C LYS A 96 -6.86 2.95 -16.52
N MET A 97 -6.80 2.64 -15.23
CA MET A 97 -5.58 2.25 -14.53
C MET A 97 -5.32 0.73 -14.56
N GLU A 98 -6.13 -0.03 -15.29
CA GLU A 98 -6.10 -1.51 -15.33
C GLU A 98 -6.14 -2.12 -13.94
N TRP A 99 -7.04 -1.59 -13.11
CA TRP A 99 -7.22 -2.00 -11.72
C TRP A 99 -8.69 -2.03 -11.31
N PHE A 100 -8.94 -2.35 -10.05
CA PHE A 100 -10.27 -2.39 -9.44
C PHE A 100 -10.30 -1.61 -8.14
N SER A 101 -11.48 -1.37 -7.58
CA SER A 101 -11.61 -0.62 -6.32
C SER A 101 -11.02 -1.42 -5.15
N PRO A 102 -9.97 -0.92 -4.48
CA PRO A 102 -9.28 -1.68 -3.43
C PRO A 102 -10.04 -1.65 -2.09
N LEU A 103 -10.11 -2.79 -1.42
CA LEU A 103 -10.87 -2.96 -0.16
C LEU A 103 -10.17 -2.36 1.07
N TRP A 104 -8.84 -2.48 1.14
CA TRP A 104 -8.05 -2.13 2.34
C TRP A 104 -7.19 -0.88 2.16
N VAL A 105 -7.53 -0.02 1.21
CA VAL A 105 -6.90 1.28 1.03
C VAL A 105 -7.82 2.36 1.60
N PRO A 106 -7.34 3.27 2.44
CA PRO A 106 -8.17 4.35 2.98
C PRO A 106 -8.83 5.17 1.87
N LYS A 107 -10.11 5.53 2.04
CA LYS A 107 -10.88 6.33 1.07
C LYS A 107 -10.17 7.63 0.68
N ARG A 108 -9.47 8.27 1.61
CA ARG A 108 -8.66 9.47 1.33
C ARG A 108 -7.59 9.21 0.27
N ASP A 109 -6.93 8.05 0.32
CA ASP A 109 -5.86 7.72 -0.60
C ASP A 109 -6.42 7.16 -1.93
N VAL A 110 -7.56 6.47 -1.89
CA VAL A 110 -8.37 6.19 -3.10
C VAL A 110 -8.74 7.49 -3.82
N ALA A 111 -9.27 8.48 -3.12
CA ALA A 111 -9.65 9.76 -3.71
C ALA A 111 -8.46 10.48 -4.37
N LYS A 112 -7.26 10.40 -3.76
CA LYS A 112 -6.03 10.94 -4.37
C LYS A 112 -5.66 10.23 -5.67
N ILE A 113 -5.71 8.89 -5.69
CA ILE A 113 -5.44 8.09 -6.88
C ILE A 113 -6.43 8.45 -8.01
N LEU A 114 -7.73 8.47 -7.69
CA LEU A 114 -8.76 8.78 -8.69
C LEU A 114 -8.63 10.22 -9.20
N ALA A 115 -8.28 11.18 -8.34
CA ALA A 115 -8.05 12.57 -8.74
C ALA A 115 -6.87 12.71 -9.71
N THR A 116 -5.75 12.03 -9.47
CA THR A 116 -4.57 12.05 -10.38
C THR A 116 -4.86 11.34 -11.70
N ALA A 117 -5.69 10.30 -11.70
CA ALA A 117 -6.11 9.57 -12.89
C ALA A 117 -7.12 10.34 -13.75
N ARG A 118 -7.95 11.21 -13.17
CA ARG A 118 -9.10 11.83 -13.85
C ARG A 118 -8.71 12.63 -15.10
N HIS A 119 -7.68 13.46 -15.01
CA HIS A 119 -7.29 14.40 -16.07
C HIS A 119 -6.00 14.02 -16.81
N SER A 120 -5.47 12.82 -16.58
CA SER A 120 -4.23 12.33 -17.19
C SER A 120 -4.51 11.42 -18.39
N SER A 121 -3.50 11.13 -19.23
CA SER A 121 -3.62 10.05 -20.24
C SER A 121 -3.64 8.66 -19.58
N ARG A 122 -4.04 7.60 -20.30
CA ARG A 122 -3.98 6.21 -19.78
C ARG A 122 -2.57 5.84 -19.29
N GLN A 123 -1.54 6.18 -20.07
CA GLN A 123 -0.15 5.89 -19.72
C GLN A 123 0.32 6.65 -18.46
N GLN A 124 -0.05 7.94 -18.34
CA GLN A 124 0.28 8.72 -17.15
C GLN A 124 -0.50 8.24 -15.92
N ALA A 125 -1.78 7.89 -16.07
CA ALA A 125 -2.59 7.34 -15.00
C ALA A 125 -1.98 6.04 -14.45
N LEU A 126 -1.47 5.17 -15.32
CA LEU A 126 -0.74 3.96 -14.93
C LEU A 126 0.55 4.27 -14.15
N GLN A 127 1.32 5.27 -14.55
CA GLN A 127 2.53 5.70 -13.83
C GLN A 127 2.20 6.25 -12.43
N TRP A 128 1.18 7.11 -12.34
CA TRP A 128 0.72 7.64 -11.05
C TRP A 128 0.17 6.54 -10.16
N PHE A 129 -0.57 5.59 -10.73
CA PHE A 129 -1.06 4.43 -10.00
C PHE A 129 0.11 3.60 -9.44
N GLN A 130 1.12 3.28 -10.25
CA GLN A 130 2.33 2.59 -9.79
C GLN A 130 3.05 3.34 -8.66
N TYR A 131 3.17 4.67 -8.77
CA TYR A 131 3.73 5.50 -7.71
C TYR A 131 2.94 5.37 -6.41
N HIS A 132 1.61 5.53 -6.46
CA HIS A 132 0.76 5.42 -5.28
C HIS A 132 0.79 4.01 -4.67
N THR A 133 0.68 2.96 -5.49
CA THR A 133 0.67 1.57 -4.99
C THR A 133 1.99 1.19 -4.32
N SER A 134 3.13 1.73 -4.77
CA SER A 134 4.43 1.48 -4.13
C SER A 134 4.48 1.92 -2.65
N THR A 135 3.61 2.86 -2.26
CA THR A 135 3.49 3.37 -0.88
C THR A 135 2.33 2.77 -0.09
N LEU A 136 1.35 2.16 -0.78
CA LEU A 136 0.16 1.57 -0.18
C LEU A 136 0.30 0.06 0.02
N TYR A 137 0.79 -0.64 -0.99
CA TYR A 137 1.00 -2.09 -0.98
C TYR A 137 2.42 -2.41 -0.51
N THR A 138 2.77 -1.89 0.67
CA THR A 138 4.10 -2.02 1.26
C THR A 138 4.48 -3.48 1.57
N LEU A 139 5.76 -3.71 1.85
CA LEU A 139 6.29 -5.02 2.23
C LEU A 139 5.56 -5.61 3.46
N SER A 140 5.17 -4.78 4.43
CA SER A 140 4.38 -5.22 5.59
C SER A 140 2.91 -5.50 5.23
N PHE A 141 2.29 -4.67 4.39
CA PHE A 141 0.93 -4.91 3.89
C PHE A 141 0.84 -6.29 3.19
N GLN A 142 1.80 -6.58 2.32
CA GLN A 142 1.89 -7.86 1.61
C GLN A 142 2.08 -9.05 2.58
N ALA A 143 2.90 -8.88 3.63
CA ALA A 143 3.12 -9.93 4.62
C ALA A 143 1.83 -10.27 5.39
N ILE A 144 1.02 -9.25 5.73
CA ILE A 144 -0.30 -9.45 6.35
C ILE A 144 -1.24 -10.19 5.40
N CYS A 145 -1.29 -9.79 4.13
CA CYS A 145 -2.10 -10.48 3.13
C CYS A 145 -1.74 -11.98 3.07
N ILE A 146 -0.45 -12.30 2.97
CA ILE A 146 0.03 -13.68 2.78
C ILE A 146 -0.08 -14.52 4.06
N ALA A 147 0.29 -13.97 5.22
CA ALA A 147 0.36 -14.73 6.46
C ALA A 147 -0.94 -14.74 7.25
N GLN A 148 -1.81 -13.75 7.08
CA GLN A 148 -3.07 -13.65 7.85
C GLN A 148 -4.31 -13.81 7.00
N ILE A 149 -4.37 -13.18 5.81
CA ILE A 149 -5.61 -13.15 5.01
C ILE A 149 -5.76 -14.44 4.19
N LEU A 150 -4.73 -14.82 3.41
CA LEU A 150 -4.82 -16.00 2.54
C LEU A 150 -5.14 -17.31 3.29
N PRO A 151 -4.59 -17.58 4.49
CA PRO A 151 -4.89 -18.81 5.22
C PRO A 151 -6.36 -18.94 5.66
N GLN A 152 -7.11 -17.83 5.73
CA GLN A 152 -8.53 -17.85 6.11
C GLN A 152 -9.46 -18.31 4.97
N ALA A 153 -8.94 -18.35 3.74
CA ALA A 153 -9.66 -18.79 2.56
C ALA A 153 -9.31 -20.24 2.22
N ARG A 154 -10.31 -21.11 2.16
CA ARG A 154 -10.13 -22.55 1.88
C ARG A 154 -9.50 -22.76 0.51
N SER A 155 -9.89 -21.98 -0.50
CA SER A 155 -9.30 -22.05 -1.84
C SER A 155 -7.89 -21.47 -1.94
N LEU A 156 -7.31 -20.92 -0.86
CA LEU A 156 -5.98 -20.30 -0.89
C LEU A 156 -5.04 -20.88 0.15
N SER A 157 -5.55 -21.58 1.17
CA SER A 157 -4.77 -22.18 2.25
C SER A 157 -3.62 -23.07 1.75
N GLU A 158 -3.89 -23.93 0.76
CA GLU A 158 -2.87 -24.80 0.14
C GLU A 158 -1.83 -24.04 -0.69
N LEU A 159 -2.15 -22.82 -1.13
CA LEU A 159 -1.22 -21.95 -1.86
C LEU A 159 -0.42 -21.03 -0.95
N CYS A 160 -0.73 -20.98 0.35
CA CYS A 160 0.01 -20.14 1.29
C CYS A 160 1.52 -20.43 1.31
N PRO A 161 2.01 -21.70 1.29
CA PRO A 161 3.44 -21.98 1.16
C PRO A 161 4.05 -21.38 -0.10
N LEU A 162 3.38 -21.53 -1.25
CA LEU A 162 3.80 -20.95 -2.53
C LEU A 162 3.84 -19.41 -2.47
N ALA A 163 2.82 -18.78 -1.89
CA ALA A 163 2.75 -17.33 -1.75
C ALA A 163 3.87 -16.80 -0.84
N ARG A 164 4.16 -17.49 0.28
CA ARG A 164 5.28 -17.17 1.16
C ARG A 164 6.62 -17.31 0.43
N GLU A 165 6.81 -18.39 -0.31
CA GLU A 165 8.03 -18.60 -1.10
C GLU A 165 8.18 -17.53 -2.18
N ALA A 166 7.14 -17.25 -2.95
CA ALA A 166 7.14 -16.21 -3.97
C ALA A 166 7.51 -14.84 -3.37
N TYR A 167 6.95 -14.50 -2.21
CA TYR A 167 7.27 -13.27 -1.48
C TYR A 167 8.74 -13.22 -1.04
N LEU A 168 9.26 -14.27 -0.41
CA LEU A 168 10.67 -14.30 -0.01
C LEU A 168 11.62 -14.30 -1.20
N ALA A 169 11.28 -15.02 -2.27
CA ALA A 169 12.04 -15.08 -3.51
C ALA A 169 12.07 -13.70 -4.21
N PHE A 170 10.97 -12.95 -4.15
CA PHE A 170 10.86 -11.61 -4.74
C PHE A 170 11.88 -10.68 -4.10
N TYR A 171 11.93 -10.65 -2.76
CA TYR A 171 12.90 -9.87 -2.00
C TYR A 171 14.30 -10.47 -1.98
N ASN A 172 14.47 -11.70 -2.47
CA ASN A 172 15.77 -12.31 -2.77
C ASN A 172 16.20 -12.08 -4.24
N GLY A 173 15.52 -11.19 -4.98
CA GLY A 173 15.89 -10.77 -6.33
C GLY A 173 15.38 -11.66 -7.46
N TYR A 174 14.55 -12.67 -7.19
CA TYR A 174 13.94 -13.56 -8.19
C TYR A 174 12.55 -13.07 -8.60
N ARG A 175 12.43 -11.77 -8.93
CA ARG A 175 11.12 -11.12 -9.10
C ARG A 175 10.25 -11.76 -10.18
N ALA A 176 10.82 -12.06 -11.35
CA ALA A 176 10.07 -12.69 -12.44
C ALA A 176 9.51 -14.06 -12.03
N SER A 177 10.30 -14.90 -11.36
CA SER A 177 9.86 -16.20 -10.85
C SER A 177 8.75 -16.06 -9.82
N SER A 178 8.87 -15.10 -8.91
CA SER A 178 7.83 -14.81 -7.92
C SER A 178 6.51 -14.37 -8.55
N ILE A 179 6.55 -13.49 -9.55
CA ILE A 179 5.35 -13.05 -10.28
C ILE A 179 4.75 -14.22 -11.05
N ALA A 180 5.57 -15.00 -11.77
CA ALA A 180 5.15 -16.17 -12.53
C ALA A 180 4.46 -17.22 -11.65
N ALA A 181 4.94 -17.42 -10.42
CA ALA A 181 4.35 -18.36 -9.47
C ALA A 181 2.93 -17.97 -9.04
N LEU A 182 2.62 -16.66 -8.95
CA LEU A 182 1.33 -16.18 -8.46
C LEU A 182 0.26 -16.01 -9.56
N ILE A 183 0.65 -15.93 -10.84
CA ILE A 183 -0.32 -15.78 -11.93
C ILE A 183 -1.29 -16.99 -12.03
N PRO A 184 -0.81 -18.26 -12.04
CA PRO A 184 -1.70 -19.43 -12.08
C PRO A 184 -2.54 -19.60 -10.81
N ALA A 185 -2.06 -19.10 -9.67
CA ALA A 185 -2.76 -19.20 -8.38
C ALA A 185 -4.16 -18.57 -8.43
N ILE A 186 -4.34 -17.48 -9.17
CA ILE A 186 -5.64 -16.80 -9.32
C ILE A 186 -6.66 -17.71 -10.00
N GLU A 187 -6.30 -18.32 -11.13
CA GLU A 187 -7.17 -19.25 -11.86
C GLU A 187 -7.45 -20.53 -11.05
N GLY A 188 -6.42 -21.07 -10.40
CA GLY A 188 -6.54 -22.25 -9.56
C GLY A 188 -7.41 -22.03 -8.32
N SER A 189 -7.40 -20.83 -7.75
CA SER A 189 -8.30 -20.48 -6.64
C SER A 189 -9.72 -20.24 -7.11
N LEU A 190 -9.94 -19.51 -8.21
CA LEU A 190 -11.28 -19.37 -8.82
C LEU A 190 -11.92 -20.72 -9.12
N SER A 191 -11.15 -21.66 -9.66
CA SER A 191 -11.63 -23.02 -9.95
C SER A 191 -11.90 -23.88 -8.72
N ARG A 192 -11.33 -23.54 -7.55
CA ARG A 192 -11.61 -24.23 -6.27
C ARG A 192 -12.78 -23.61 -5.51
N ILE A 193 -13.03 -22.32 -5.71
CA ILE A 193 -14.23 -21.65 -5.20
C ILE A 193 -15.45 -22.11 -6.01
N ALA A 194 -15.34 -22.10 -7.35
CA ALA A 194 -16.33 -22.75 -8.22
C ALA A 194 -16.37 -24.25 -7.90
N SER A 195 -17.56 -24.80 -7.66
CA SER A 195 -17.72 -26.17 -7.15
C SER A 195 -17.01 -27.23 -8.02
N PRO A 196 -16.57 -28.37 -7.46
CA PRO A 196 -15.89 -29.44 -8.22
C PRO A 196 -16.70 -30.00 -9.39
N SER A 197 -18.04 -29.91 -9.33
CA SER A 197 -18.95 -30.28 -10.42
C SER A 197 -18.87 -29.35 -11.64
N GLU A 198 -18.05 -28.31 -11.59
CA GLU A 198 -17.97 -27.24 -12.59
C GLU A 198 -16.58 -27.15 -13.26
N GLN A 199 -15.80 -28.24 -13.24
CA GLN A 199 -14.45 -28.27 -13.83
C GLN A 199 -14.45 -27.85 -15.31
N ASP A 200 -15.44 -28.31 -16.09
CA ASP A 200 -15.54 -28.06 -17.54
C ASP A 200 -16.09 -26.67 -17.90
N VAL A 201 -16.45 -25.85 -16.91
CA VAL A 201 -16.99 -24.50 -17.14
C VAL A 201 -15.84 -23.55 -17.46
N SER A 202 -16.07 -22.65 -18.42
CA SER A 202 -15.10 -21.63 -18.83
C SER A 202 -14.69 -20.74 -17.65
N ILE A 203 -13.43 -20.28 -17.63
CA ILE A 203 -12.94 -19.36 -16.59
C ILE A 203 -13.80 -18.08 -16.47
N PRO A 204 -14.20 -17.41 -17.57
CA PRO A 204 -15.11 -16.26 -17.50
C PRO A 204 -16.40 -16.57 -16.72
N THR A 205 -17.04 -17.70 -17.01
CA THR A 205 -18.28 -18.10 -16.32
C THR A 205 -18.04 -18.44 -14.84
N LYS A 206 -16.88 -19.03 -14.49
CA LYS A 206 -16.51 -19.25 -13.08
C LYS A 206 -16.35 -17.93 -12.34
N VAL A 207 -15.73 -16.92 -12.96
CA VAL A 207 -15.62 -15.57 -12.40
C VAL A 207 -17.00 -14.99 -12.09
N ASP A 208 -17.93 -15.06 -13.05
CA ASP A 208 -19.28 -14.52 -12.88
C ASP A 208 -20.00 -15.18 -11.71
N ARG A 209 -20.04 -16.52 -11.67
CA ARG A 209 -20.71 -17.28 -10.60
C ARG A 209 -20.15 -16.96 -9.22
N VAL A 210 -18.82 -16.98 -9.09
CA VAL A 210 -18.15 -16.73 -7.81
C VAL A 210 -18.50 -15.34 -7.29
N VAL A 211 -18.39 -14.34 -8.16
CA VAL A 211 -18.65 -12.95 -7.77
C VAL A 211 -20.15 -12.70 -7.59
N ASP A 212 -21.04 -13.31 -8.39
CA ASP A 212 -22.50 -13.12 -8.31
C ASP A 212 -23.02 -13.62 -6.98
N ARG A 213 -22.49 -14.75 -6.52
CA ARG A 213 -22.84 -15.29 -5.21
C ARG A 213 -22.36 -14.37 -4.08
N ALA A 214 -21.14 -13.84 -4.16
CA ALA A 214 -20.63 -12.87 -3.19
C ALA A 214 -21.46 -11.57 -3.17
N ILE A 215 -21.87 -11.06 -4.34
CA ILE A 215 -22.76 -9.91 -4.49
C ILE A 215 -24.14 -10.21 -3.90
N ALA A 216 -24.71 -11.40 -4.13
CA ALA A 216 -25.99 -11.78 -3.55
C ALA A 216 -25.94 -11.82 -2.00
N THR A 217 -24.82 -12.27 -1.42
CA THR A 217 -24.60 -12.22 0.03
C THR A 217 -24.49 -10.77 0.53
N ALA A 218 -23.76 -9.92 -0.20
CA ALA A 218 -23.66 -8.48 0.10
C ALA A 218 -25.02 -7.78 0.03
N ALA A 219 -25.81 -8.06 -1.01
CA ALA A 219 -27.16 -7.53 -1.21
C ALA A 219 -28.09 -7.88 -0.04
N LYS A 220 -28.11 -9.15 0.39
CA LYS A 220 -28.89 -9.56 1.56
C LYS A 220 -28.47 -8.82 2.81
N ARG A 221 -27.17 -8.64 3.04
CA ARG A 221 -26.66 -7.91 4.21
C ARG A 221 -26.88 -6.40 4.12
N HIS A 222 -26.94 -5.83 2.92
CA HIS A 222 -27.30 -4.43 2.72
C HIS A 222 -28.67 -4.11 3.35
N PHE A 223 -29.62 -5.04 3.22
CA PHE A 223 -30.96 -4.94 3.77
C PHE A 223 -31.17 -5.81 5.04
N GLU A 224 -30.14 -5.99 5.86
CA GLU A 224 -30.23 -6.69 7.16
C GLU A 224 -30.83 -8.11 7.10
N LYS A 225 -30.64 -8.81 5.97
CA LYS A 225 -31.20 -10.14 5.66
C LYS A 225 -32.74 -10.19 5.64
N MET A 226 -33.41 -9.04 5.56
CA MET A 226 -34.86 -8.96 5.35
C MET A 226 -35.24 -9.42 3.94
N TRP A 227 -36.50 -9.81 3.76
CA TRP A 227 -37.06 -9.97 2.42
C TRP A 227 -37.15 -8.59 1.74
N VAL A 228 -36.75 -8.52 0.47
CA VAL A 228 -36.76 -7.31 -0.35
C VAL A 228 -37.14 -7.71 -1.76
N PRO A 229 -37.84 -6.87 -2.55
CA PRO A 229 -38.08 -7.16 -3.95
C PRO A 229 -36.77 -7.36 -4.73
N ALA A 230 -36.78 -8.31 -5.68
CA ALA A 230 -35.58 -8.78 -6.36
C ALA A 230 -34.80 -7.67 -7.08
N ASP A 231 -35.50 -6.67 -7.62
CA ASP A 231 -34.91 -5.57 -8.38
C ASP A 231 -33.92 -4.74 -7.52
N TYR A 232 -34.21 -4.58 -6.23
CA TYR A 232 -33.33 -3.89 -5.26
C TYR A 232 -32.15 -4.75 -4.81
N LEU A 233 -32.21 -6.07 -5.03
CA LEU A 233 -31.11 -6.99 -4.76
C LEU A 233 -30.18 -7.17 -5.96
N SER A 234 -30.53 -6.58 -7.10
CA SER A 234 -29.74 -6.66 -8.31
C SER A 234 -28.40 -5.94 -8.15
N LYS A 235 -27.38 -6.47 -8.84
CA LYS A 235 -26.09 -5.80 -8.99
C LYS A 235 -26.25 -4.38 -9.50
N ASP A 236 -27.10 -4.18 -10.50
CA ASP A 236 -27.22 -2.90 -11.19
C ASP A 236 -27.83 -1.83 -10.27
N TYR A 237 -28.82 -2.19 -9.46
CA TYR A 237 -29.32 -1.27 -8.45
C TYR A 237 -28.26 -0.97 -7.37
N LEU A 238 -27.58 -2.00 -6.87
CA LEU A 238 -26.66 -1.87 -5.74
C LEU A 238 -25.27 -1.31 -6.09
N PHE A 239 -24.90 -1.25 -7.38
CA PHE A 239 -23.57 -0.81 -7.82
C PHE A 239 -23.19 0.59 -7.30
N GLY A 240 -24.16 1.51 -7.24
CA GLY A 240 -23.97 2.86 -6.65
C GLY A 240 -24.40 2.98 -5.19
N GLN A 241 -24.93 1.92 -4.58
CA GLN A 241 -25.54 1.96 -3.24
C GLN A 241 -24.70 1.23 -2.18
N ASP A 242 -23.95 0.20 -2.57
CA ASP A 242 -23.19 -0.65 -1.65
C ASP A 242 -21.72 -0.76 -2.06
N GLU A 243 -20.83 -0.33 -1.17
CA GLU A 243 -19.39 -0.30 -1.46
C GLU A 243 -18.77 -1.69 -1.66
N ARG A 244 -19.36 -2.73 -1.08
CA ARG A 244 -18.90 -4.12 -1.26
C ARG A 244 -19.27 -4.61 -2.66
N VAL A 245 -20.51 -4.36 -3.08
CA VAL A 245 -20.97 -4.68 -4.44
C VAL A 245 -20.14 -3.95 -5.48
N PHE A 246 -19.85 -2.66 -5.25
CA PHE A 246 -18.97 -1.88 -6.11
C PHE A 246 -17.55 -2.49 -6.22
N ALA A 247 -16.93 -2.86 -5.10
CA ALA A 247 -15.62 -3.49 -5.09
C ALA A 247 -15.61 -4.86 -5.79
N PHE A 248 -16.60 -5.71 -5.51
CA PHE A 248 -16.72 -7.04 -6.11
C PHE A 248 -16.95 -6.97 -7.63
N GLU A 249 -17.82 -6.08 -8.09
CA GLU A 249 -18.09 -5.90 -9.52
C GLU A 249 -16.89 -5.28 -10.26
N THR A 250 -16.20 -4.29 -9.69
CA THR A 250 -14.99 -3.75 -10.33
C THR A 250 -13.87 -4.79 -10.40
N PHE A 251 -13.77 -5.68 -9.41
CA PHE A 251 -12.87 -6.83 -9.46
C PHE A 251 -13.24 -7.83 -10.56
N ARG A 252 -14.52 -8.16 -10.72
CA ARG A 252 -15.02 -8.97 -11.85
C ARG A 252 -14.65 -8.35 -13.19
N ARG A 253 -14.92 -7.05 -13.36
CA ARG A 253 -14.59 -6.32 -14.60
C ARG A 253 -13.09 -6.38 -14.90
N TRP A 254 -12.24 -6.22 -13.89
CA TRP A 254 -10.79 -6.35 -14.07
C TRP A 254 -10.38 -7.77 -14.50
N LEU A 255 -10.96 -8.81 -13.90
CA LEU A 255 -10.69 -10.20 -14.29
C LEU A 255 -11.04 -10.46 -15.76
N HIS A 256 -12.18 -9.98 -16.24
CA HIS A 256 -12.60 -10.14 -17.64
C HIS A 256 -11.82 -9.24 -18.61
N ASN A 257 -11.75 -7.94 -18.32
CA ASN A 257 -11.28 -6.94 -19.27
C ASN A 257 -9.75 -6.81 -19.30
N SER A 258 -9.06 -7.32 -18.28
CA SER A 258 -7.59 -7.21 -18.16
C SER A 258 -6.92 -8.58 -17.96
N PHE A 259 -7.25 -9.31 -16.89
CA PHE A 259 -6.44 -10.48 -16.49
C PHE A 259 -6.66 -11.72 -17.38
N PHE A 260 -7.91 -12.06 -17.71
CA PHE A 260 -8.27 -13.20 -18.57
C PHE A 260 -8.68 -12.80 -19.98
N ARG A 261 -8.49 -11.53 -20.35
CA ARG A 261 -8.75 -11.08 -21.72
C ARG A 261 -7.88 -11.84 -22.71
N LYS A 262 -8.42 -12.17 -23.89
CA LYS A 262 -7.65 -12.87 -24.92
C LYS A 262 -6.48 -12.02 -25.40
N THR A 263 -5.40 -12.69 -25.79
CA THR A 263 -4.12 -12.08 -26.21
C THR A 263 -4.27 -11.08 -27.36
N ASP A 264 -5.11 -11.39 -28.35
CA ASP A 264 -5.40 -10.58 -29.53
C ASP A 264 -6.27 -9.34 -29.22
N GLU A 265 -7.00 -9.38 -28.11
CA GLU A 265 -7.91 -8.32 -27.68
C GLU A 265 -7.32 -7.43 -26.57
N TYR A 266 -6.20 -7.83 -25.96
CA TYR A 266 -5.59 -7.13 -24.81
C TYR A 266 -4.58 -6.07 -25.27
N ASP A 267 -4.85 -4.81 -24.93
CA ASP A 267 -4.03 -3.63 -25.28
C ASP A 267 -3.40 -2.95 -24.05
N GLY A 268 -3.33 -3.66 -22.92
CA GLY A 268 -3.04 -3.06 -21.63
C GLY A 268 -1.57 -2.72 -21.38
N GLY A 269 -1.34 -1.58 -20.70
CA GLY A 269 -0.01 -1.06 -20.40
C GLY A 269 0.68 -1.73 -19.21
N THR A 270 -0.06 -2.45 -18.37
CA THR A 270 0.51 -3.23 -17.25
C THR A 270 1.06 -4.57 -17.68
N TRP A 271 0.57 -5.08 -18.81
CA TRP A 271 0.85 -6.41 -19.34
C TRP A 271 0.57 -7.55 -18.36
N LEU A 272 -0.20 -7.29 -17.29
CA LEU A 272 -0.61 -8.28 -16.30
C LEU A 272 -1.85 -9.02 -16.81
N ASN A 273 -1.60 -9.92 -17.77
CA ASN A 273 -2.60 -10.75 -18.41
C ASN A 273 -2.13 -12.21 -18.43
N ARG A 274 -3.02 -13.14 -18.11
CA ARG A 274 -2.71 -14.56 -18.03
C ARG A 274 -2.30 -15.16 -19.37
N HIS A 275 -3.05 -14.90 -20.44
CA HIS A 275 -2.74 -15.49 -21.74
C HIS A 275 -1.41 -14.94 -22.30
N MET A 276 -1.16 -13.64 -22.13
CA MET A 276 0.13 -13.02 -22.46
C MET A 276 1.31 -13.67 -21.71
N PHE A 277 1.14 -13.91 -20.41
CA PHE A 277 2.13 -14.63 -19.61
C PHE A 277 2.35 -16.05 -20.12
N ALA A 278 1.27 -16.82 -20.31
CA ALA A 278 1.32 -18.22 -20.71
C ALA A 278 1.98 -18.42 -22.09
N HIS A 279 1.76 -17.49 -23.01
CA HIS A 279 2.36 -17.52 -24.35
C HIS A 279 3.71 -16.79 -24.43
N GLY A 280 4.17 -16.15 -23.35
CA GLY A 280 5.46 -15.46 -23.31
C GLY A 280 5.59 -14.31 -24.30
N THR A 281 4.48 -13.72 -24.74
CA THR A 281 4.43 -12.77 -25.87
C THR A 281 5.02 -11.40 -25.54
N HIS A 282 5.19 -11.05 -24.26
CA HIS A 282 5.89 -9.85 -23.82
C HIS A 282 6.59 -10.09 -22.48
N SER A 283 7.68 -9.38 -22.16
CA SER A 283 8.36 -9.45 -20.85
C SER A 283 7.87 -8.43 -19.80
N LEU A 284 6.97 -7.50 -20.14
CA LEU A 284 6.58 -6.40 -19.25
C LEU A 284 5.70 -6.84 -18.08
N TRP A 285 5.14 -8.05 -18.12
CA TRP A 285 4.46 -8.65 -16.96
C TRP A 285 5.39 -8.80 -15.75
N GLN A 286 6.72 -8.80 -15.96
CA GLN A 286 7.74 -8.98 -14.92
C GLN A 286 7.99 -7.72 -14.06
N GLN A 287 7.27 -6.63 -14.29
CA GLN A 287 7.39 -5.40 -13.49
C GLN A 287 7.13 -5.65 -12.00
N SER A 288 7.93 -5.04 -11.13
CA SER A 288 7.82 -5.21 -9.67
C SER A 288 6.41 -4.92 -9.13
N SER A 289 5.72 -3.90 -9.67
CA SER A 289 4.35 -3.55 -9.26
C SER A 289 3.35 -4.68 -9.50
N ASN A 290 3.60 -5.58 -10.46
CA ASN A 290 2.71 -6.70 -10.71
C ASN A 290 2.77 -7.75 -9.61
N PHE A 291 3.90 -7.88 -8.89
CA PHE A 291 3.94 -8.74 -7.71
C PHE A 291 3.01 -8.23 -6.61
N GLU A 292 3.08 -6.94 -6.29
CA GLU A 292 2.26 -6.27 -5.29
C GLU A 292 0.76 -6.43 -5.61
N ARG A 293 0.42 -6.21 -6.89
CA ARG A 293 -0.92 -6.41 -7.43
C ARG A 293 -1.41 -7.84 -7.27
N LEU A 294 -0.59 -8.84 -7.62
CA LEU A 294 -0.98 -10.25 -7.50
C LEU A 294 -1.26 -10.65 -6.05
N VAL A 295 -0.46 -10.14 -5.09
CA VAL A 295 -0.73 -10.36 -3.66
C VAL A 295 -2.09 -9.75 -3.25
N VAL A 296 -2.39 -8.53 -3.70
CA VAL A 296 -3.68 -7.86 -3.42
C VAL A 296 -4.85 -8.60 -4.08
N VAL A 297 -4.67 -9.11 -5.31
CA VAL A 297 -5.69 -9.90 -6.02
C VAL A 297 -6.00 -11.18 -5.28
N LEU A 298 -4.99 -11.93 -4.82
CA LEU A 298 -5.20 -13.14 -4.03
C LEU A 298 -5.91 -12.84 -2.71
N ALA A 299 -5.54 -11.77 -2.02
CA ALA A 299 -6.22 -11.35 -0.80
C ALA A 299 -7.68 -10.93 -1.06
N THR A 300 -7.94 -10.19 -2.15
CA THR A 300 -9.29 -9.83 -2.58
C THR A 300 -10.13 -11.06 -2.91
N LEU A 301 -9.53 -12.07 -3.56
CA LEU A 301 -10.19 -13.34 -3.85
C LEU A 301 -10.53 -14.11 -2.57
N ALA A 302 -9.65 -14.08 -1.56
CA ALA A 302 -9.93 -14.66 -0.23
C ALA A 302 -11.16 -14.01 0.43
N LEU A 303 -11.29 -12.68 0.32
CA LEU A 303 -12.49 -12.00 0.78
C LEU A 303 -13.72 -12.42 -0.03
N ILE A 304 -13.64 -12.43 -1.36
CA ILE A 304 -14.77 -12.83 -2.21
C ILE A 304 -15.24 -14.25 -1.89
N GLU A 305 -14.33 -15.20 -1.65
CA GLU A 305 -14.68 -16.55 -1.18
C GLU A 305 -15.45 -16.52 0.15
N SER A 306 -15.01 -15.72 1.12
CA SER A 306 -15.68 -15.66 2.43
C SER A 306 -17.11 -15.12 2.33
N TRP A 307 -17.38 -14.25 1.35
CA TRP A 307 -18.72 -13.74 1.04
C TRP A 307 -19.53 -14.68 0.14
N HIS A 308 -18.86 -15.41 -0.76
CA HIS A 308 -19.47 -16.46 -1.58
C HIS A 308 -20.11 -17.56 -0.71
N ASP A 309 -19.38 -18.00 0.31
CA ASP A 309 -19.80 -19.08 1.22
C ASP A 309 -20.59 -18.58 2.45
N ASP A 310 -20.86 -17.27 2.57
CA ASP A 310 -21.48 -16.61 3.74
C ASP A 310 -20.73 -16.86 5.07
N THR A 311 -19.46 -17.32 5.04
CA THR A 311 -18.65 -17.56 6.24
C THR A 311 -18.15 -16.27 6.88
N HIS A 312 -17.85 -15.25 6.06
CA HIS A 312 -17.32 -13.95 6.50
C HIS A 312 -16.03 -14.05 7.33
N ASN A 313 -15.25 -15.12 7.16
CA ASN A 313 -14.02 -15.34 7.91
C ASN A 313 -13.00 -14.23 7.66
N VAL A 314 -12.89 -13.76 6.41
CA VAL A 314 -12.03 -12.64 6.04
C VAL A 314 -12.74 -11.31 6.34
N SER A 315 -12.09 -10.49 7.17
CA SER A 315 -12.59 -9.18 7.57
C SER A 315 -12.48 -8.11 6.47
N LEU A 316 -13.49 -7.24 6.38
CA LEU A 316 -13.43 -5.99 5.59
C LEU A 316 -12.50 -4.96 6.23
N ILE A 317 -12.27 -5.04 7.55
CA ILE A 317 -11.28 -4.22 8.26
C ILE A 317 -9.93 -4.92 8.11
N PHE A 318 -8.95 -4.20 7.56
CA PHE A 318 -7.60 -4.73 7.38
C PHE A 318 -7.01 -5.12 8.75
N PRO A 319 -6.51 -6.36 8.91
CA PRO A 319 -6.05 -6.82 10.20
C PRO A 319 -4.76 -6.13 10.62
N VAL A 320 -4.58 -6.00 11.93
CA VAL A 320 -3.33 -5.53 12.52
C VAL A 320 -2.26 -6.62 12.34
N MET A 321 -1.02 -6.21 12.12
CA MET A 321 0.10 -7.15 11.99
C MET A 321 0.26 -7.99 13.27
N ASP A 322 0.10 -9.30 13.15
CA ASP A 322 0.37 -10.30 14.18
C ASP A 322 1.82 -10.80 14.12
N GLU A 323 2.17 -11.77 14.97
CA GLU A 323 3.54 -12.30 15.00
C GLU A 323 3.92 -13.09 13.74
N ASP A 324 3.00 -13.83 13.12
CA ASP A 324 3.31 -14.63 11.92
C ASP A 324 3.61 -13.75 10.70
N SER A 325 2.79 -12.71 10.49
CA SER A 325 3.03 -11.71 9.45
C SER A 325 4.25 -10.85 9.72
N LYS A 326 4.50 -10.49 10.99
CA LYS A 326 5.71 -9.77 11.40
C LYS A 326 6.98 -10.58 11.16
N LEU A 327 6.97 -11.89 11.47
CA LEU A 327 8.09 -12.78 11.17
C LEU A 327 8.31 -12.92 9.66
N LEU A 328 7.25 -13.05 8.86
CA LEU A 328 7.36 -13.08 7.39
C LEU A 328 7.95 -11.76 6.84
N TRP A 329 7.46 -10.62 7.34
CA TRP A 329 7.97 -9.28 7.02
C TRP A 329 9.46 -9.15 7.36
N GLN A 330 9.87 -9.55 8.56
CA GLN A 330 11.27 -9.54 8.99
C GLN A 330 12.15 -10.47 8.14
N GLN A 331 11.64 -11.64 7.76
CA GLN A 331 12.36 -12.54 6.85
C GLN A 331 12.58 -11.89 5.49
N ALA A 332 11.57 -11.24 4.90
CA ALA A 332 11.75 -10.53 3.63
C ALA A 332 12.76 -9.38 3.72
N LEU A 333 12.75 -8.60 4.80
CA LEU A 333 13.78 -7.59 5.06
C LEU A 333 15.17 -8.21 5.10
N ALA A 334 15.34 -9.30 5.86
CA ALA A 334 16.62 -10.01 5.96
C ALA A 334 17.09 -10.57 4.61
N ARG A 335 16.18 -11.11 3.77
CA ARG A 335 16.48 -11.55 2.40
C ARG A 335 16.93 -10.39 1.53
N GLY A 336 16.24 -9.26 1.58
CA GLY A 336 16.63 -8.04 0.86
C GLY A 336 18.04 -7.57 1.23
N PHE A 337 18.36 -7.55 2.53
CA PHE A 337 19.70 -7.20 3.01
C PHE A 337 20.77 -8.22 2.57
N GLY A 338 20.47 -9.52 2.68
CA GLY A 338 21.37 -10.59 2.25
C GLY A 338 21.66 -10.54 0.75
N GLN A 339 20.64 -10.31 -0.06
CA GLN A 339 20.74 -10.25 -1.51
C GLN A 339 21.64 -9.10 -1.98
N MET A 340 21.64 -7.96 -1.29
CA MET A 340 22.58 -6.87 -1.55
C MET A 340 24.04 -7.36 -1.43
N GLY A 341 24.34 -8.09 -0.36
CA GLY A 341 25.68 -8.64 -0.12
C GLY A 341 26.10 -9.61 -1.23
N LEU A 342 25.19 -10.48 -1.66
CA LEU A 342 25.41 -11.42 -2.76
C LEU A 342 25.68 -10.70 -4.08
N LYS A 343 24.86 -9.71 -4.44
CA LYS A 343 25.03 -8.94 -5.69
C LYS A 343 26.34 -8.17 -5.74
N ARG A 344 26.76 -7.57 -4.62
CA ARG A 344 28.09 -6.94 -4.52
C ARG A 344 29.26 -7.92 -4.65
N ARG A 345 29.10 -9.18 -4.22
CA ARG A 345 30.12 -10.22 -4.39
C ARG A 345 30.16 -10.71 -5.84
N GLU A 346 29.00 -10.91 -6.45
CA GLU A 346 28.85 -11.27 -7.86
C GLU A 346 29.50 -10.23 -8.76
N GLN A 347 29.18 -8.95 -8.58
CA GLN A 347 29.78 -7.85 -9.32
C GLN A 347 31.31 -7.85 -9.27
N ARG A 348 31.88 -7.95 -8.06
CA ARG A 348 33.34 -8.04 -7.89
C ARG A 348 33.94 -9.25 -8.61
N ARG A 349 33.26 -10.40 -8.59
CA ARG A 349 33.71 -11.61 -9.28
C ARG A 349 33.72 -11.44 -10.79
N PHE A 350 32.67 -10.86 -11.38
CA PHE A 350 32.60 -10.59 -12.82
C PHE A 350 33.66 -9.58 -13.25
N GLN A 351 33.81 -8.48 -12.49
CA GLN A 351 34.81 -7.44 -12.76
C GLN A 351 36.24 -7.99 -12.69
N LYS A 352 36.54 -8.91 -11.76
CA LYS A 352 37.85 -9.61 -11.70
C LYS A 352 38.20 -10.35 -13.00
N HIS A 353 37.20 -10.76 -13.77
CA HIS A 353 37.39 -11.43 -15.06
C HIS A 353 37.19 -10.48 -16.26
N GLY A 354 37.20 -9.16 -16.04
CA GLY A 354 36.99 -8.17 -17.10
C GLY A 354 35.59 -8.18 -17.70
N ARG A 355 34.59 -8.72 -16.98
CA ARG A 355 33.20 -8.83 -17.45
C ARG A 355 32.26 -8.00 -16.59
N LEU A 356 31.17 -7.54 -17.19
CA LEU A 356 30.03 -7.00 -16.45
C LEU A 356 29.13 -8.13 -15.98
N VAL A 357 28.40 -7.91 -14.88
CA VAL A 357 27.33 -8.83 -14.48
C VAL A 357 26.28 -8.83 -15.59
N PRO A 358 25.87 -9.99 -16.11
CA PRO A 358 24.78 -10.06 -17.07
C PRO A 358 23.54 -9.37 -16.52
N VAL A 359 22.87 -8.61 -17.38
CA VAL A 359 21.61 -7.97 -17.02
C VAL A 359 20.60 -9.07 -16.74
N MET A 360 20.07 -9.10 -15.51
CA MET A 360 18.92 -9.92 -15.17
C MET A 360 17.64 -9.13 -15.50
N PRO A 361 16.54 -9.79 -15.91
CA PRO A 361 15.33 -9.10 -16.36
C PRO A 361 14.71 -8.09 -15.38
N THR A 362 14.98 -8.19 -14.06
CA THR A 362 14.17 -7.50 -13.06
C THR A 362 14.89 -6.88 -11.85
N ASP A 363 16.22 -7.00 -11.69
CA ASP A 363 16.92 -6.38 -10.56
C ASP A 363 18.43 -6.15 -10.79
N ASP A 364 18.84 -4.89 -10.89
CA ASP A 364 20.25 -4.44 -10.89
C ASP A 364 20.70 -3.94 -9.50
N GLY A 365 19.85 -4.05 -8.47
CA GLY A 365 20.06 -3.53 -7.13
C GLY A 365 19.79 -2.03 -6.98
N GLY A 366 19.24 -1.34 -7.99
CA GLY A 366 18.99 0.10 -8.00
C GLY A 366 18.03 0.55 -6.90
N LEU A 367 16.87 -0.09 -6.74
CA LEU A 367 15.84 0.31 -5.77
C LEU A 367 16.36 0.30 -4.32
N LEU A 368 17.04 -0.77 -3.92
CA LEU A 368 17.61 -0.88 -2.58
C LEU A 368 18.78 0.08 -2.37
N ARG A 369 19.61 0.30 -3.40
CA ARG A 369 20.65 1.34 -3.36
C ARG A 369 20.02 2.72 -3.12
N ARG A 370 18.91 3.07 -3.78
CA ARG A 370 18.20 4.34 -3.56
C ARG A 370 17.68 4.44 -2.13
N ALA A 371 16.99 3.40 -1.64
CA ALA A 371 16.43 3.41 -0.29
C ALA A 371 17.49 3.60 0.80
N LEU A 372 18.58 2.84 0.71
CA LEU A 372 19.67 2.94 1.67
C LEU A 372 20.49 4.24 1.53
N LEU A 373 20.61 4.75 0.30
CA LEU A 373 21.28 6.03 0.06
C LEU A 373 20.46 7.19 0.61
N ALA A 374 19.13 7.15 0.48
CA ALA A 374 18.23 8.14 1.02
C ALA A 374 18.22 8.14 2.56
N ASP A 375 18.14 6.96 3.19
CA ASP A 375 18.15 6.85 4.66
C ASP A 375 19.47 7.34 5.26
N ASP A 376 20.62 6.89 4.74
CA ASP A 376 21.92 7.36 5.20
C ASP A 376 22.14 8.84 4.85
N CYS A 377 21.61 9.34 3.72
CA CYS A 377 21.66 10.78 3.41
C CYS A 377 20.95 11.60 4.49
N ILE A 378 19.80 11.14 4.98
CA ILE A 378 19.07 11.83 6.04
C ILE A 378 19.87 11.76 7.35
N ASN A 379 20.32 10.58 7.74
CA ASN A 379 20.88 10.33 9.07
C ASN A 379 22.33 10.84 9.22
N GLU A 380 23.18 10.59 8.22
CA GLU A 380 24.64 10.82 8.30
C GLU A 380 25.08 12.13 7.64
N LEU A 381 24.21 12.78 6.86
CA LEU A 381 24.56 14.02 6.15
C LEU A 381 23.62 15.19 6.47
N VAL A 382 22.33 15.02 6.23
CA VAL A 382 21.35 16.11 6.35
C VAL A 382 21.17 16.54 7.81
N ARG A 383 21.01 15.59 8.74
CA ARG A 383 20.89 15.90 10.17
C ARG A 383 22.13 16.64 10.71
N PRO A 384 23.37 16.14 10.53
CA PRO A 384 24.57 16.87 10.94
C PRO A 384 24.71 18.28 10.35
N LEU A 385 24.35 18.48 9.08
CA LEU A 385 24.37 19.79 8.43
C LEU A 385 23.35 20.76 9.07
N ARG A 386 22.13 20.30 9.32
CA ARG A 386 21.09 21.08 9.99
C ARG A 386 21.48 21.43 11.42
N ASP A 387 22.04 20.47 12.16
CA ASP A 387 22.55 20.68 13.53
C ASP A 387 23.69 21.72 13.56
N SER A 388 24.43 21.84 12.46
CA SER A 388 25.51 22.84 12.28
C SER A 388 25.01 24.19 11.78
N GLY A 389 23.70 24.34 11.51
CA GLY A 389 23.05 25.61 11.17
C GLY A 389 22.82 25.85 9.67
N TRP A 390 22.92 24.81 8.83
CA TRP A 390 22.60 24.90 7.40
C TRP A 390 21.12 24.61 7.12
N SER A 391 20.54 25.30 6.14
CA SER A 391 19.34 24.87 5.44
C SER A 391 19.74 23.87 4.35
N VAL A 392 19.00 22.78 4.18
CA VAL A 392 19.43 21.64 3.35
C VAL A 392 18.33 21.20 2.40
N GLU A 393 18.66 21.19 1.10
CA GLU A 393 17.88 20.62 0.01
C GLU A 393 18.54 19.33 -0.49
N ILE A 394 17.74 18.28 -0.71
CA ILE A 394 18.21 16.96 -1.13
C ILE A 394 17.74 16.74 -2.57
N GLY A 395 18.65 16.42 -3.47
CA GLY A 395 18.31 15.98 -4.82
C GLY A 395 17.87 14.52 -4.85
N GLU A 396 17.32 14.07 -5.98
CA GLU A 396 17.03 12.65 -6.18
C GLU A 396 18.34 11.85 -6.37
N PRO A 397 18.40 10.57 -5.95
CA PRO A 397 19.46 9.67 -6.35
C PRO A 397 19.57 9.58 -7.88
N ASP A 398 20.79 9.44 -8.40
CA ASP A 398 20.98 9.25 -9.85
C ASP A 398 20.29 7.97 -10.35
N GLU A 399 20.14 7.84 -11.67
CA GLU A 399 19.42 6.72 -12.30
C GLU A 399 19.90 5.35 -11.81
N LYS A 400 21.20 5.20 -11.52
CA LYS A 400 21.81 3.95 -11.04
C LYS A 400 21.97 3.89 -9.52
N ALA A 401 21.48 4.90 -8.79
CA ALA A 401 21.56 5.00 -7.33
C ALA A 401 22.98 4.88 -6.77
N LEU A 402 23.96 5.33 -7.54
CA LEU A 402 25.35 5.43 -7.18
C LEU A 402 25.61 6.63 -6.29
N TYR A 403 24.87 7.74 -6.44
CA TYR A 403 25.04 8.94 -5.63
C TYR A 403 23.77 9.78 -5.51
N VAL A 404 23.74 10.64 -4.49
CA VAL A 404 22.76 11.70 -4.29
C VAL A 404 23.50 13.00 -4.00
N THR A 405 22.96 14.14 -4.44
CA THR A 405 23.55 15.46 -4.17
C THR A 405 22.70 16.22 -3.16
N VAL A 406 23.37 16.88 -2.22
CA VAL A 406 22.77 17.70 -1.18
C VAL A 406 23.29 19.12 -1.34
N VAL A 407 22.38 20.10 -1.36
CA VAL A 407 22.72 21.51 -1.40
C VAL A 407 22.41 22.13 -0.04
N ALA A 408 23.45 22.60 0.64
CA ALA A 408 23.34 23.31 1.91
C ALA A 408 23.51 24.82 1.71
N THR A 409 22.61 25.61 2.28
CA THR A 409 22.58 27.08 2.18
C THR A 409 22.46 27.75 3.56
N ALA A 410 23.13 28.88 3.75
CA ALA A 410 23.06 29.68 4.98
C ALA A 410 23.35 31.15 4.67
N GLY A 411 22.30 31.96 4.45
CA GLY A 411 22.46 33.32 3.92
C GLY A 411 23.04 33.27 2.50
N ASP A 412 24.12 34.00 2.24
CA ASP A 412 24.81 34.01 0.95
C ASP A 412 25.79 32.83 0.76
N GLU A 413 25.98 31.99 1.79
CA GLU A 413 26.83 30.80 1.69
C GLU A 413 26.05 29.64 1.08
N ARG A 414 26.65 28.96 0.10
CA ARG A 414 26.13 27.74 -0.54
C ARG A 414 27.24 26.71 -0.66
N MET A 415 26.93 25.46 -0.37
CA MET A 415 27.78 24.32 -0.65
C MET A 415 27.00 23.13 -1.19
N THR A 416 27.59 22.44 -2.15
CA THR A 416 27.03 21.19 -2.72
C THR A 416 27.89 20.03 -2.25
N ILE A 417 27.27 18.97 -1.77
CA ILE A 417 27.93 17.78 -1.25
C ILE A 417 27.34 16.57 -1.96
N ALA A 418 28.18 15.66 -2.45
CA ALA A 418 27.71 14.39 -2.98
C ALA A 418 27.84 13.31 -1.90
N LEU A 419 26.85 12.42 -1.79
CA LEU A 419 26.94 11.19 -1.03
C LEU A 419 26.88 10.00 -1.99
N LEU A 420 27.97 9.22 -2.04
CA LEU A 420 28.08 8.00 -2.82
C LEU A 420 27.58 6.79 -2.05
N SER A 421 26.99 5.84 -2.77
CA SER A 421 26.56 4.53 -2.25
C SER A 421 27.70 3.65 -1.73
N GLY A 422 28.97 3.97 -2.04
CA GLY A 422 30.15 3.32 -1.49
C GLY A 422 31.49 3.90 -2.00
N CYS A 423 32.59 3.54 -1.33
CA CYS A 423 33.95 4.01 -1.63
C CYS A 423 34.55 3.41 -2.93
N ALA A 424 34.17 2.18 -3.28
CA ALA A 424 34.72 1.47 -4.46
C ALA A 424 33.97 1.89 -5.74
N THR A 425 33.90 3.19 -5.98
CA THR A 425 33.25 3.79 -7.15
C THR A 425 34.32 4.22 -8.16
N ASP A 426 33.99 4.22 -9.45
CA ASP A 426 34.93 4.58 -10.51
C ASP A 426 35.45 6.01 -10.33
N ASN A 427 36.77 6.21 -10.52
CA ASN A 427 37.43 7.50 -10.45
C ASN A 427 36.80 8.53 -11.40
N ALA A 428 36.28 8.09 -12.55
CA ALA A 428 35.58 8.96 -13.49
C ALA A 428 34.38 9.67 -12.82
N LEU A 429 33.63 8.98 -11.96
CA LEU A 429 32.53 9.60 -11.22
C LEU A 429 33.04 10.56 -10.14
N TYR A 430 34.11 10.21 -9.44
CA TYR A 430 34.73 11.13 -8.48
C TYR A 430 35.16 12.44 -9.15
N ARG A 431 35.77 12.38 -10.34
CA ARG A 431 36.16 13.58 -11.12
C ARG A 431 34.95 14.41 -11.50
N LYS A 432 33.90 13.78 -12.05
CA LYS A 432 32.63 14.46 -12.38
C LYS A 432 32.03 15.19 -11.18
N LEU A 433 31.99 14.54 -10.01
CA LEU A 433 31.43 15.14 -8.81
C LEU A 433 32.31 16.26 -8.24
N ALA A 434 33.63 16.15 -8.40
CA ALA A 434 34.58 17.15 -7.91
C ALA A 434 34.49 18.49 -8.65
N GLU A 435 33.91 18.51 -9.87
CA GLU A 435 33.67 19.74 -10.63
C GLU A 435 32.58 20.62 -9.99
N THR A 436 31.60 20.00 -9.32
CA THR A 436 30.40 20.69 -8.82
C THR A 436 30.24 20.66 -7.30
N CYS A 437 30.90 19.74 -6.61
CA CYS A 437 30.72 19.49 -5.18
C CYS A 437 31.94 19.94 -4.37
N ALA A 438 31.69 20.59 -3.23
CA ALA A 438 32.73 20.98 -2.27
C ALA A 438 33.28 19.79 -1.46
N ALA A 439 32.49 18.72 -1.34
CA ALA A 439 32.90 17.46 -0.72
C ALA A 439 32.18 16.27 -1.38
N ILE A 440 32.87 15.13 -1.42
CA ILE A 440 32.35 13.85 -1.89
C ILE A 440 32.45 12.85 -0.75
N LEU A 441 31.32 12.56 -0.13
CA LEU A 441 31.22 11.60 0.95
C LEU A 441 30.78 10.24 0.40
N TYR A 442 31.04 9.18 1.15
CA TYR A 442 30.54 7.86 0.79
C TYR A 442 30.09 7.06 2.00
N ARG A 443 29.24 6.07 1.74
CA ARG A 443 28.75 5.13 2.74
C ARG A 443 29.79 4.02 3.01
N GLY A 444 29.95 3.67 4.28
CA GLY A 444 30.83 2.58 4.74
C GLY A 444 32.29 2.98 4.94
N ALA A 445 33.14 1.99 5.18
CA ALA A 445 34.55 2.19 5.54
C ALA A 445 35.43 2.66 4.35
N PRO A 446 36.52 3.41 4.61
CA PRO A 446 37.50 3.82 3.60
C PRO A 446 38.29 2.63 3.05
N TYR A 447 37.76 1.96 2.03
CA TYR A 447 38.40 0.81 1.38
C TYR A 447 39.21 1.25 0.16
N ASN A 448 40.54 1.18 0.24
CA ASN A 448 41.47 1.62 -0.83
C ASN A 448 41.13 3.01 -1.41
N GLN A 449 40.65 3.94 -0.58
CA GLN A 449 40.15 5.24 -1.03
C GLN A 449 41.15 5.99 -1.93
N GLN A 450 42.45 5.94 -1.62
CA GLN A 450 43.50 6.58 -2.41
C GLN A 450 43.58 6.05 -3.85
N GLN A 451 43.24 4.77 -4.07
CA GLN A 451 43.23 4.16 -5.40
C GLN A 451 42.02 4.61 -6.22
N PHE A 452 40.84 4.75 -5.59
CA PHE A 452 39.61 5.11 -6.30
C PHE A 452 39.43 6.62 -6.48
N ALA A 453 39.90 7.42 -5.52
CA ALA A 453 39.77 8.88 -5.52
C ALA A 453 41.09 9.60 -5.87
N TYR A 454 41.98 8.96 -6.63
CA TYR A 454 43.24 9.59 -7.04
C TYR A 454 42.99 10.84 -7.89
N GLY A 455 43.80 11.88 -7.69
CA GLY A 455 43.72 13.14 -8.45
C GLY A 455 42.51 14.04 -8.12
N ILE A 456 41.81 13.79 -7.01
CA ILE A 456 40.67 14.60 -6.58
C ILE A 456 41.12 15.65 -5.56
N ASN A 457 40.82 16.92 -5.85
CA ASN A 457 41.26 18.07 -5.04
C ASN A 457 40.24 18.51 -3.97
N VAL A 458 39.02 17.97 -4.00
CA VAL A 458 37.98 18.22 -3.00
C VAL A 458 38.02 17.15 -1.90
N HIS A 459 37.40 17.42 -0.76
CA HIS A 459 37.39 16.44 0.34
C HIS A 459 36.69 15.14 -0.10
N VAL A 460 37.35 14.01 0.16
CA VAL A 460 36.78 12.67 -0.03
C VAL A 460 36.91 11.87 1.26
N GLY A 461 35.82 11.27 1.74
CA GLY A 461 35.83 10.50 2.98
C GLY A 461 34.51 9.84 3.34
N PRO A 462 34.49 8.98 4.37
CA PRO A 462 33.26 8.33 4.83
C PRO A 462 32.34 9.35 5.53
N ALA A 463 31.04 9.30 5.24
CA ALA A 463 30.06 10.25 5.79
C ALA A 463 30.06 10.25 7.34
N ALA A 464 30.13 9.07 7.95
CA ALA A 464 30.14 8.90 9.40
C ALA A 464 31.36 9.51 10.12
N ALA A 465 32.45 9.83 9.40
CA ALA A 465 33.63 10.49 9.98
C ALA A 465 33.77 11.95 9.52
N TRP A 466 32.79 12.48 8.79
CA TRP A 466 32.83 13.83 8.28
C TRP A 466 32.12 14.80 9.23
N LEU A 467 32.81 15.88 9.60
CA LEU A 467 32.23 16.96 10.39
C LEU A 467 31.86 18.12 9.46
N PRO A 468 30.56 18.47 9.37
CA PRO A 468 30.14 19.58 8.53
C PRO A 468 30.75 20.90 9.04
N PRO A 469 31.21 21.78 8.12
CA PRO A 469 31.67 23.11 8.49
C PRO A 469 30.51 23.94 9.06
N VAL A 470 30.78 24.87 9.97
CA VAL A 470 29.77 25.79 10.51
C VAL A 470 29.70 27.03 9.60
N PRO A 471 28.50 27.49 9.18
CA PRO A 471 28.37 28.68 8.34
C PRO A 471 28.90 29.92 9.07
N ARG A 472 29.54 30.86 8.37
CA ARG A 472 30.24 31.99 9.01
C ARG A 472 29.30 32.86 9.85
N ASN A 473 28.05 32.99 9.41
CA ASN A 473 26.99 33.70 10.15
C ASN A 473 26.41 32.92 11.35
N GLY A 474 26.64 31.60 11.44
CA GLY A 474 26.19 30.74 12.55
C GLY A 474 26.97 30.92 13.87
N LYS A 475 28.17 31.50 13.81
CA LYS A 475 29.02 31.75 14.99
C LYS A 475 28.36 32.67 16.03
N ARG A 476 27.38 33.50 15.64
CA ARG A 476 26.62 34.37 16.56
C ARG A 476 25.54 33.63 17.37
N ARG A 477 24.94 32.54 16.85
CA ARG A 477 23.88 31.78 17.55
C ARG A 477 24.41 30.64 18.43
N PHE A 478 25.56 30.04 18.10
CA PHE A 478 26.07 28.87 18.84
C PHE A 478 26.51 29.18 20.28
N ARG A 479 26.94 30.43 20.57
CA ARG A 479 27.31 30.89 21.92
C ARG A 479 26.12 31.07 22.87
N SER A 480 24.88 31.08 22.37
CA SER A 480 23.66 31.20 23.19
C SER A 480 23.01 29.85 23.56
N HIS A 481 23.54 28.72 23.09
CA HIS A 481 22.93 27.41 23.32
C HIS A 481 22.99 26.99 24.82
N PRO A 482 21.90 26.43 25.41
CA PRO A 482 21.83 26.10 26.84
C PRO A 482 22.95 25.16 27.34
N ILE A 483 23.41 24.26 26.47
CA ILE A 483 24.49 23.30 26.77
C ILE A 483 25.83 24.02 26.99
N TRP A 484 26.13 25.05 26.20
CA TRP A 484 27.34 25.86 26.37
C TRP A 484 27.30 26.74 27.62
N ARG A 485 26.12 27.26 27.99
CA ARG A 485 25.92 27.96 29.27
C ARG A 485 26.13 27.02 30.48
N ARG A 486 25.71 25.75 30.39
CA ARG A 486 25.99 24.73 31.42
C ARG A 486 27.48 24.39 31.49
N LEU A 487 28.15 24.22 30.35
CA LEU A 487 29.60 23.94 30.31
C LEU A 487 30.45 25.11 30.84
N GLN A 488 30.08 26.36 30.54
CA GLN A 488 30.76 27.53 31.12
C GLN A 488 30.54 27.65 32.64
N ARG A 489 29.33 27.36 33.14
CA ARG A 489 29.06 27.31 34.59
C ARG A 489 29.86 26.20 35.27
N LEU A 490 30.02 25.04 34.62
CA LEU A 490 30.86 23.94 35.13
C LEU A 490 32.34 24.33 35.16
N LYS A 491 32.88 24.92 34.08
CA LYS A 491 34.27 25.43 34.07
C LYS A 491 34.51 26.48 35.15
N GLY A 492 33.56 27.38 35.38
CA GLY A 492 33.63 28.37 36.45
C GLY A 492 33.66 27.73 37.85
N ARG A 493 32.83 26.71 38.09
CA ARG A 493 32.80 25.97 39.36
C ARG A 493 34.09 25.18 39.62
N VAL A 494 34.64 24.53 38.60
CA VAL A 494 35.92 23.80 38.70
C VAL A 494 37.08 24.75 38.93
N ALA A 495 37.13 25.89 38.25
CA ALA A 495 38.16 26.91 38.45
C ALA A 495 38.09 27.53 39.85
N PHE A 496 36.89 27.76 40.39
CA PHE A 496 36.70 28.25 41.76
C PHE A 496 37.16 27.23 42.80
N ALA A 497 36.78 25.95 42.64
CA ALA A 497 37.22 24.86 43.52
C ALA A 497 38.75 24.71 43.50
N ALA A 498 39.37 24.77 42.33
CA ALA A 498 40.82 24.71 42.20
C ALA A 498 41.52 25.90 42.88
N LYS A 499 40.94 27.11 42.82
CA LYS A 499 41.45 28.30 43.51
C LYS A 499 41.31 28.19 45.03
N ALA A 500 40.18 27.67 45.53
CA ALA A 500 39.93 27.44 46.95
C ALA A 500 40.91 26.40 47.53
N ILE A 501 41.16 25.30 46.81
CA ILE A 501 42.15 24.28 47.19
C ILE A 501 43.56 24.87 47.23
N LYS A 502 43.94 25.68 46.22
CA LYS A 502 45.25 26.37 46.21
C LYS A 502 45.41 27.36 47.37
N TYR A 503 44.33 28.03 47.77
CA TYR A 503 44.30 28.96 48.90
C TYR A 503 44.43 28.22 50.24
N ASP A 504 43.70 27.11 50.43
CA ASP A 504 43.78 26.31 51.66
C ASP A 504 45.16 25.65 51.83
N ILE A 505 45.77 25.16 50.74
CA ILE A 505 47.14 24.63 50.75
C ILE A 505 48.17 25.71 51.12
N ARG A 506 48.00 26.95 50.63
CA ARG A 506 48.87 28.07 51.02
C ARG A 506 48.70 28.47 52.48
N ARG A 507 47.47 28.47 52.99
CA ARG A 507 47.17 28.80 54.39
C ARG A 507 47.74 27.77 55.37
N ARG A 508 47.73 26.49 55.01
CA ARG A 508 48.35 25.41 55.82
C ARG A 508 49.88 25.47 55.84
N ARG A 509 50.51 25.99 54.78
CA ARG A 509 51.97 26.17 54.72
C ARG A 509 52.51 27.38 55.48
N GLN A 510 51.63 28.30 55.91
CA GLN A 510 52.01 29.51 56.64
C GLN A 510 51.67 29.47 58.13
N ARG A 511 51.22 28.33 58.67
CA ARG A 511 51.14 28.16 60.13
C ARG A 511 52.51 27.74 60.67
N PRO A 512 53.19 28.56 61.49
CA PRO A 512 54.39 28.12 62.19
C PRO A 512 53.99 27.03 63.19
N ALA A 513 54.77 25.95 63.23
CA ALA A 513 54.66 24.96 64.28
C ALA A 513 55.09 25.60 65.61
N GLN A 514 54.11 26.00 66.43
CA GLN A 514 54.31 26.29 67.84
C GLN A 514 53.55 25.25 68.67
N GLN A 515 54.36 24.33 69.20
CA GLN A 515 54.32 23.64 70.48
C GLN A 515 53.09 22.84 70.92
N LEU A 516 53.42 21.56 71.21
CA LEU A 516 52.77 20.49 71.96
C LEU A 516 51.65 19.71 71.27
#